data_AF-A0A5K1GBJ0-F1
#
_entry.id   AF-A0A5K1GBJ0-F1
#
_cell.length_a   1.000
_cell.length_b   1.000
_cell.length_c   1.000
_cell.angle_alpha   90.00
_cell.angle_beta   90.00
_cell.angle_gamma   90.00
#
_symmetry.space_group_name_H-M   'P 1'
#
loop_
_entity.id
_entity.type
_entity.pdbx_description
1 polymer ?
#
loop_
_entity_poly.entity_id
_entity_poly.type
_entity_poly.pdbx_seq_one_letter_code
_entity_poly.pdbx_strand_id
1 'polypeptide(L)' 'YFLTTTAYFTKCVEVIMLRTIEGHYVVSFIHENILCRFGIVHDIISNNMTHLKNEKM' A
#
# COMPACT_ATOMS: atom_id res chain seq x y z
N TYR A 1 -1.71 -13.37 4.19
CA TYR A 1 -0.77 -12.24 4.02
C TYR A 1 -1.37 -10.98 4.59
N PHE A 2 -0.54 -10.09 5.13
CA PHE A 2 -0.99 -8.78 5.62
C PHE A 2 -0.35 -7.69 4.76
N LEU A 3 -1.17 -6.77 4.27
CA LEU A 3 -0.67 -5.49 3.76
C LEU A 3 -0.86 -4.47 4.87
N THR A 4 0.25 -3.84 5.23
CA THR A 4 0.27 -2.82 6.27
C THR A 4 0.84 -1.55 5.69
N THR A 5 0.26 -0.42 6.06
CA THR A 5 0.85 0.90 5.82
C THR A 5 0.86 1.68 7.11
N THR A 6 1.84 2.56 7.25
CA THR A 6 1.94 3.47 8.37
C THR A 6 2.15 4.86 7.83
N ALA A 7 1.19 5.75 8.07
CA ALA A 7 1.34 7.14 7.73
C ALA A 7 2.44 7.75 8.63
N TYR A 8 3.54 8.21 8.03
CA TYR A 8 4.72 8.62 8.79
C TYR A 8 4.46 9.80 9.74
N PHE A 9 3.66 10.77 9.28
CA PHE A 9 3.36 12.01 10.02
C PHE A 9 2.35 11.78 11.14
N THR A 10 1.20 11.17 10.82
CA THR A 10 0.12 10.94 11.80
C THR A 10 0.32 9.68 12.64
N LYS A 11 1.27 8.81 12.26
CA LYS A 11 1.49 7.47 12.84
C LYS A 11 0.26 6.57 12.77
N CYS A 12 -0.69 6.86 11.89
CA CYS A 12 -1.85 5.99 11.64
C CYS A 12 -1.41 4.71 10.94
N VAL A 13 -1.95 3.57 11.38
CA VAL A 13 -1.67 2.25 10.79
C VAL A 13 -2.94 1.72 10.14
N GLU A 14 -2.85 1.33 8.86
CA GLU A 14 -3.89 0.52 8.21
C GLU A 14 -3.36 -0.89 7.97
N VAL A 15 -4.23 -1.88 8.18
CA VAL A 15 -3.92 -3.29 7.96
C VAL A 15 -5.08 -3.95 7.26
N ILE A 16 -4.80 -4.65 6.16
CA ILE A 16 -5.75 -5.57 5.54
C ILE A 16 -5.19 -6.99 5.51
N MET A 17 -6.08 -7.97 5.67
CA MET A 17 -5.75 -9.38 5.56
C MET A 17 -6.14 -9.89 4.17
N LEU A 18 -5.20 -10.54 3.49
CA LEU A 18 -5.39 -11.14 2.17
C LEU A 18 -5.07 -12.62 2.18
N ARG A 19 -5.82 -13.39 1.38
CA ARG A 19 -5.54 -14.82 1.16
C ARG A 19 -4.27 -15.02 0.31
N THR A 20 -3.98 -14.10 -0.61
CA THR A 20 -2.82 -14.09 -1.51
C THR A 20 -2.39 -12.64 -1.79
N ILE A 21 -1.11 -12.39 -2.07
CA ILE A 21 -0.64 -11.07 -2.53
C ILE A 21 -0.56 -11.10 -4.06
N GLU A 22 -1.58 -10.56 -4.70
CA GLU A 22 -1.61 -10.33 -6.15
C GLU A 22 -1.63 -8.84 -6.44
N GLY A 23 -1.11 -8.43 -7.60
CA GLY A 23 -0.90 -7.02 -7.93
C GLY A 23 -2.19 -6.18 -7.88
N HIS A 24 -3.34 -6.73 -8.29
CA HIS A 24 -4.60 -5.99 -8.24
C HIS A 24 -5.04 -5.70 -6.80
N TYR A 25 -4.82 -6.62 -5.86
CA TYR A 25 -5.13 -6.39 -4.44
C TYR A 25 -4.23 -5.29 -3.84
N VAL A 26 -2.97 -5.20 -4.26
CA VAL A 26 -2.05 -4.12 -3.85
C VAL A 26 -2.53 -2.78 -4.40
N VAL A 27 -2.94 -2.72 -5.67
CA VAL A 27 -3.46 -1.49 -6.30
C VAL A 27 -4.74 -1.03 -5.61
N SER A 28 -5.70 -1.92 -5.36
CA SER A 28 -6.92 -1.61 -4.60
C SER A 28 -6.60 -1.09 -3.20
N PHE A 29 -5.65 -1.72 -2.51
CA PHE A 29 -5.22 -1.25 -1.19
C PHE A 29 -4.67 0.18 -1.22
N ILE A 30 -3.77 0.50 -2.16
CA ILE A 30 -3.20 1.85 -2.31
C ILE A 30 -4.31 2.86 -2.61
N HIS A 31 -5.24 2.54 -3.51
CA HIS A 31 -6.32 3.46 -3.86
C HIS A 31 -7.27 3.72 -2.68
N GLU A 32 -7.82 2.67 -2.08
CA GLU A 32 -8.87 2.78 -1.04
C GLU A 32 -8.32 3.20 0.32
N ASN A 33 -7.20 2.60 0.75
CA ASN A 33 -6.70 2.75 2.11
C ASN A 33 -5.62 3.83 2.24
N ILE A 34 -5.02 4.27 1.14
CA ILE A 34 -4.01 5.35 1.14
C ILE A 34 -4.56 6.61 0.46
N LEU A 35 -4.86 6.57 -0.84
CA LEU A 35 -5.20 7.76 -1.62
C LEU A 35 -6.56 8.36 -1.24
N CYS A 36 -7.62 7.55 -1.18
CA CYS A 36 -8.96 8.03 -0.81
C CYS A 36 -9.02 8.53 0.65
N ARG A 37 -8.15 8.04 1.53
CA ARG A 37 -8.17 8.33 2.96
C ARG A 37 -7.26 9.49 3.36
N PHE A 38 -6.02 9.49 2.89
CA PHE A 38 -5.01 10.49 3.25
C PHE A 38 -4.81 11.54 2.14
N GLY A 39 -5.43 11.36 0.97
CA GLY A 39 -5.24 12.21 -0.20
C GLY A 39 -3.97 11.84 -0.98
N ILE A 40 -3.46 12.80 -1.74
CA ILE A 40 -2.21 12.63 -2.50
C ILE A 40 -1.04 12.66 -1.53
N VAL A 41 -0.52 11.47 -1.22
CA VAL A 41 0.73 11.30 -0.46
C VAL A 41 1.93 11.69 -1.31
N HIS A 42 2.92 12.34 -0.69
CA HIS A 42 4.14 12.76 -1.38
C HIS A 42 4.97 11.56 -1.86
N ASP A 43 5.21 10.60 -0.96
CA ASP A 43 5.99 9.40 -1.22
C ASP A 43 5.36 8.18 -0.53
N ILE A 44 5.47 7.02 -1.17
CA ILE A 44 5.18 5.70 -0.59
C ILE A 44 6.46 4.89 -0.63
N ILE A 45 6.97 4.51 0.55
CA ILE A 45 8.15 3.68 0.68
C ILE A 45 7.69 2.26 0.99
N SER A 46 7.88 1.35 0.04
CA SER A 46 7.58 -0.09 0.21
C SER A 46 8.85 -0.88 0.48
N ASN A 47 8.69 -2.07 1.07
CA ASN A 47 9.77 -3.05 1.01
C ASN A 47 9.92 -3.52 -0.46
N ASN A 48 11.12 -3.92 -0.86
CA ASN A 48 11.46 -4.28 -2.25
C ASN A 48 10.82 -5.62 -2.72
N MET A 49 9.63 -5.91 -2.23
CA MET A 49 8.86 -7.10 -2.55
C MET A 49 8.44 -7.04 -4.02
N THR A 50 8.63 -8.14 -4.74
CA THR A 50 8.36 -8.28 -6.17
C THR A 50 6.95 -7.86 -6.57
N HIS A 51 5.96 -8.10 -5.71
CA HIS A 51 4.55 -7.73 -5.94
C HIS A 51 4.28 -6.21 -5.91
N LEU A 52 5.23 -5.42 -5.42
CA LEU A 52 5.18 -3.95 -5.33
C LEU A 52 6.16 -3.28 -6.31
N LYS A 53 6.87 -4.06 -7.13
CA LYS A 53 7.76 -3.52 -8.16
C LYS A 53 6.95 -3.05 -9.35
N ASN A 54 7.22 -1.83 -9.78
CA ASN A 54 6.75 -1.32 -11.04
C ASN A 54 7.68 -1.86 -12.14
N GLU A 55 7.27 -2.89 -12.88
CA GLU A 55 8.08 -3.47 -13.96
C GLU A 55 8.16 -2.54 -15.20
N LYS A 56 7.44 -1.41 -15.22
CA LYS A 56 7.32 -0.50 -16.35
C LYS A 56 7.91 0.90 -16.14
N MET A 57 8.77 1.09 -15.14
CA MET A 57 9.44 2.39 -14.91
C MET A 57 10.92 2.33 -15.28
#